data_AF-A0A929CBN1-F1
#
_entry.id   AF-A0A929CBN1-F1
#
_cell.length_a   1.000
_cell.length_b   1.000
_cell.length_c   1.000
_cell.angle_alpha   90.00
_cell.angle_beta   90.00
_cell.angle_gamma   90.00
#
_symmetry.space_group_name_H-M   'P 1'
#
loop_
_entity.id
_entity.type
_entity.pdbx_description
1 polymer ?
#
loop_
_entity_poly.entity_id
_entity_poly.type
_entity_poly.pdbx_seq_one_letter_code
_entity_poly.pdbx_strand_id
1 'polypeptide(L)' 'MKKLFYLLFSLSMLFMFGCTQQKDTELSLDYEKYSLSNGLDVILHVDKSDPIVALAVQYHVGSNREVPGRTGFA' A
#
# COMPACT_ATOMS: atom_id res chain seq x y z
N MET A 1 43.17 -31.27 14.30
CA MET A 1 42.53 -30.03 14.79
C MET A 1 42.43 -28.93 13.73
N LYS A 2 43.46 -28.66 12.93
CA LYS A 2 43.42 -27.63 11.87
C LYS A 2 42.34 -27.86 10.79
N LYS A 3 42.11 -29.11 10.37
CA LYS A 3 41.05 -29.47 9.39
C LYS A 3 39.63 -29.22 9.93
N LEU A 4 39.40 -29.43 11.23
CA LEU A 4 38.13 -29.15 11.89
C LEU A 4 37.89 -27.63 11.99
N PHE A 5 38.97 -26.87 12.22
CA PHE A 5 38.92 -25.40 12.23
C PHE A 5 38.57 -24.81 10.87
N TYR A 6 39.15 -25.33 9.77
CA TYR A 6 38.78 -24.90 8.41
C TYR A 6 37.34 -25.26 8.03
N LEU A 7 36.83 -26.40 8.51
CA LEU A 7 35.46 -26.84 8.24
C LEU A 7 34.41 -26.00 9.00
N LEU A 8 34.74 -25.59 10.23
CA LEU A 8 33.92 -24.64 10.99
C LEU A 8 33.94 -23.23 10.38
N PHE A 9 35.10 -22.80 9.86
CA PHE A 9 35.23 -21.51 9.19
C PHE A 9 34.46 -21.46 7.86
N SER A 10 34.49 -22.53 7.06
CA SER A 10 33.70 -22.62 5.82
C SER A 10 32.19 -22.68 6.10
N LEU A 11 31.77 -23.34 7.18
CA LEU A 11 30.35 -23.44 7.55
C LEU A 11 29.79 -22.11 8.07
N SER A 12 30.60 -21.32 8.80
CA SER A 12 30.24 -19.96 9.23
C SER A 12 30.12 -18.99 8.05
N MET A 13 30.92 -19.16 6.99
CA MET A 13 30.88 -18.30 5.80
C MET A 13 29.64 -18.57 4.92
N LEU A 14 29.16 -19.81 4.87
CA LEU A 14 27.89 -20.15 4.22
C LEU A 14 26.67 -19.56 4.95
N PHE A 15 26.71 -19.44 6.28
CA PHE A 15 25.59 -18.90 7.05
C PHE A 15 25.36 -17.40 6.83
N MET A 16 26.43 -16.64 6.48
CA MET A 16 26.35 -15.20 6.19
C MET A 16 25.75 -14.86 4.82
N PHE A 17 25.72 -15.81 3.87
CA PHE A 17 25.09 -15.60 2.55
C PHE A 17 23.57 -15.89 2.55
N GLY A 18 23.03 -16.49 3.63
CA GLY A 18 21.65 -16.97 3.68
C GLY A 18 20.58 -15.91 4.00
N CYS A 19 20.95 -14.73 4.48
CA CYS A 19 20.01 -13.63 4.72
C CYS A 19 20.09 -12.60 3.59
N THR A 20 19.41 -12.89 2.49
CA THR A 20 19.01 -11.85 1.55
C THR A 20 17.77 -11.16 2.12
N GLN A 21 17.90 -9.88 2.47
CA GLN A 21 16.80 -9.07 2.95
C GLN A 21 15.82 -8.86 1.78
N GLN A 22 14.69 -9.55 1.80
CA GLN A 22 13.64 -9.37 0.81
C GLN A 22 13.10 -7.95 0.97
N LYS A 23 13.42 -7.08 0.00
CA LYS A 23 12.91 -5.72 -0.04
C LYS A 23 11.44 -5.83 -0.37
N ASP A 24 10.58 -5.66 0.63
CA ASP A 24 9.14 -5.60 0.42
C ASP A 24 8.88 -4.51 -0.62
N THR A 25 8.28 -4.90 -1.75
CA THR A 25 7.86 -3.95 -2.78
C THR A 25 6.71 -3.17 -2.18
N GLU A 26 7.04 -2.04 -1.54
CA GLU A 26 6.05 -1.10 -1.03
C GLU A 26 5.25 -0.59 -2.23
N LEU A 27 3.94 -0.87 -2.22
CA LEU A 27 2.99 -0.33 -3.20
C LEU A 27 2.96 1.19 -3.02
N SER A 28 3.80 1.87 -3.80
CA SER A 28 3.92 3.32 -3.85
C SER A 28 3.29 3.81 -5.15
N LEU A 29 2.30 4.68 -5.02
CA LEU A 29 1.63 5.34 -6.14
C LEU A 29 1.65 6.83 -5.84
N ASP A 30 2.16 7.63 -6.77
CA ASP A 30 2.19 9.08 -6.62
C ASP A 30 0.78 9.66 -6.81
N TYR A 31 0.33 10.48 -5.87
CA TYR A 31 -0.93 11.21 -5.98
C TYR A 31 -0.83 12.56 -5.28
N GLU A 32 -1.65 13.50 -5.73
CA GLU A 32 -1.88 14.75 -5.03
C GLU A 32 -3.09 14.61 -4.11
N LYS A 33 -2.98 15.17 -2.90
CA LYS A 33 -4.11 15.30 -1.97
C LYS A 33 -4.29 16.75 -1.58
N TYR A 34 -5.51 17.25 -1.75
CA TYR A 34 -5.90 18.59 -1.33
C TYR A 34 -7.37 18.64 -0.96
N SER A 35 -7.75 19.66 -0.19
CA SER A 35 -9.14 19.91 0.17
C SER A 35 -9.63 21.18 -0.51
N LEU A 36 -10.86 21.14 -1.04
CA LEU A 36 -11.52 22.28 -1.65
C LEU A 36 -12.09 23.23 -0.58
N SER A 37 -12.48 24.45 -0.98
CA SER A 37 -13.05 25.45 -0.07
C SER A 37 -14.37 25.02 0.59
N ASN A 38 -15.09 24.07 -0.01
CA ASN A 38 -16.30 23.45 0.56
C ASN A 38 -16.00 22.24 1.47
N GLY A 39 -14.72 21.93 1.71
CA GLY A 39 -14.30 20.81 2.56
C GLY A 39 -14.26 19.45 1.88
N LEU A 40 -14.47 19.36 0.56
CA LEU A 40 -14.30 18.10 -0.17
C LEU A 40 -12.81 17.75 -0.31
N ASP A 41 -12.44 16.56 0.16
CA ASP A 41 -11.11 15.99 -0.08
C ASP A 41 -11.03 15.43 -1.50
N VAL A 42 -9.95 15.79 -2.20
CA VAL A 42 -9.63 15.31 -3.54
C VAL A 42 -8.32 14.54 -3.48
N ILE A 43 -8.33 13.35 -4.08
CA ILE A 43 -7.15 12.53 -4.34
C ILE A 43 -7.03 12.44 -5.85
N LEU A 44 -5.95 12.99 -6.42
CA LEU A 44 -5.70 13.03 -7.85
C LEU A 44 -4.45 12.24 -8.20
N HIS A 45 -4.63 11.19 -8.99
CA HIS A 45 -3.54 10.48 -9.65
C HIS A 45 -3.61 10.76 -11.16
N VAL A 46 -2.48 11.14 -11.75
CA VAL A 46 -2.38 11.39 -13.19
C VAL A 46 -1.51 10.33 -13.83
N ASP A 47 -2.12 9.51 -14.69
CA ASP A 47 -1.43 8.60 -15.61
C ASP A 47 -1.63 9.08 -17.06
N LYS A 48 -0.56 9.02 -17.86
CA LYS A 48 -0.55 9.43 -19.28
C LYS A 48 -0.32 8.25 -20.22
N SER A 49 -0.42 7.03 -19.72
CA SER A 49 -0.33 5.79 -20.51
C SER A 49 -1.47 5.68 -21.53
N ASP A 50 -2.70 6.04 -21.13
CA ASP A 50 -3.92 5.96 -21.94
C ASP A 50 -4.80 7.23 -21.79
N PRO A 51 -5.57 7.63 -22.82
CA PRO A 51 -6.48 8.78 -22.76
C PRO A 51 -7.81 8.43 -22.06
N ILE A 52 -7.75 7.91 -20.84
CA ILE A 52 -8.89 7.46 -20.04
C ILE A 52 -9.01 8.30 -18.77
N VAL A 53 -10.25 8.57 -18.34
CA VAL A 53 -10.54 9.22 -17.06
C VAL A 53 -11.45 8.32 -16.23
N ALA A 54 -11.06 8.07 -14.99
CA ALA A 54 -11.89 7.39 -13.99
C ALA A 54 -12.20 8.35 -12.83
N LEU A 55 -13.44 8.32 -12.34
CA LEU A 55 -13.89 9.13 -11.22
C LEU A 55 -14.65 8.26 -10.23
N ALA A 56 -14.32 8.40 -8.95
CA ALA A 56 -15.07 7.82 -7.85
C ALA A 56 -15.36 8.92 -6.82
N VAL A 57 -16.60 8.98 -6.36
CA VAL A 57 -17.00 9.89 -5.28
C VAL A 57 -17.51 9.03 -4.13
N GLN A 58 -16.92 9.24 -2.95
CA GLN A 58 -17.32 8.55 -1.74
C GLN A 58 -17.94 9.55 -0.77
N TYR A 59 -19.06 9.16 -0.19
CA TYR A 59 -19.71 9.90 0.87
C TYR A 59 -19.57 9.11 2.16
N HIS A 60 -19.24 9.80 3.25
CA HIS A 60 -19.17 9.17 4.57
C HIS A 60 -20.59 9.05 5.18
N VAL A 61 -21.48 8.35 4.48
CA VAL A 61 -22.88 8.06 4.85
C VAL A 61 -23.26 6.70 4.26
N GLY A 62 -24.26 6.04 4.86
CA GLY A 62 -24.78 4.75 4.42
C GLY A 62 -25.97 4.33 5.27
N SER A 63 -26.46 3.11 5.06
CA SER A 63 -27.68 2.57 5.71
C SER A 63 -27.67 2.62 7.25
N ASN A 64 -26.48 2.58 7.88
CA ASN A 64 -26.31 2.72 9.33
C ASN A 64 -26.81 4.08 9.89
N ARG A 65 -27.06 5.08 9.03
CA ARG A 65 -27.60 6.39 9.42
C ARG A 65 -29.05 6.61 8.98
N GLU A 66 -29.74 5.56 8.56
CA GLU A 66 -31.17 5.64 8.24
C GLU A 66 -32.03 5.84 9.48
N VAL A 67 -33.15 6.52 9.32
CA VAL A 67 -34.16 6.70 10.37
C VAL A 67 -35.29 5.68 10.19
N PRO A 68 -35.92 5.22 11.28
CA PRO A 68 -37.10 4.36 11.18
C PRO A 68 -38.15 4.95 10.26
N GLY A 69 -38.68 4.13 9.34
CA GLY A 69 -39.62 4.58 8.30
C GLY A 69 -38.97 5.20 7.06
N ARG A 70 -37.62 5.24 6.97
CA ARG A 70 -36.85 5.64 5.78
C ARG A 70 -35.77 4.63 5.40
N THR A 71 -36.13 3.35 5.39
CA THR A 71 -35.20 2.29 4.98
C THR A 71 -34.93 2.33 3.47
N GLY A 72 -33.67 2.18 3.06
CA GLY A 72 -33.23 2.22 1.66
C GLY A 72 -33.07 3.62 1.08
N PHE A 73 -32.89 4.63 1.94
CA PHE A 73 -32.72 6.03 1.52
C PHE A 73 -31.27 6.41 1.25
N ALA A 74 -30.34 5.72 1.91
CA ALA A 74 -28.91 5.95 1.73
C ALA A 74 -28.37 5.29 0.46
#